data_AF-A0A5J6WII9-F1
#
_entry.id   AF-A0A5J6WII9-F1
#
_cell.length_a   1.000
_cell.length_b   1.000
_cell.length_c   1.000
_cell.angle_alpha   90.00
_cell.angle_beta   90.00
_cell.angle_gamma   90.00
#
_symmetry.space_group_name_H-M   'P 1'
#
loop_
_entity.id
_entity.type
_entity.pdbx_description
1 polymer ?
#
loop_
_entity_poly.entity_id
_entity_poly.type
_entity_poly.pdbx_seq_one_letter_code
_entity_poly.pdbx_strand_id
1 'polypeptide(L)'
;MIIKQGDTTMIKTPLLFLIASTLLAGCGDESSSPSGSGSGSAINPASTPTEFENTIIPEGFNWEMQNSQAVNFKHVSNITQLNGTPLSIAGKYYVEIYSIDENNKTSAAPFLKTISNIHGEASVLLTMLNSWKGIKVKTRINDLVCINTLYKEQIAATQLLGCDVVLELESL
;
A
#
# COMPACT_ATOMS: atom_id res chain seq x y z
N MET A 1 20.27 -3.61 54.40
CA MET A 1 20.99 -4.78 53.86
C MET A 1 20.65 -6.01 54.70
N ILE A 2 19.63 -6.76 54.30
CA ILE A 2 19.57 -8.24 54.33
C ILE A 2 18.63 -8.58 53.19
N ILE A 3 19.17 -9.25 52.17
CA ILE A 3 18.48 -9.71 50.97
C ILE A 3 17.91 -11.09 51.31
N LYS A 4 16.60 -11.30 51.19
CA LYS A 4 16.03 -12.65 51.13
C LYS A 4 15.97 -13.08 49.67
N GLN A 5 16.95 -13.90 49.29
CA GLN A 5 16.89 -14.74 48.10
C GLN A 5 15.80 -15.80 48.31
N GLY A 6 14.83 -15.81 47.39
CA GLY A 6 13.82 -16.85 47.24
C GLY A 6 14.11 -17.65 45.99
N ASP A 7 13.94 -18.96 46.13
CA ASP A 7 14.55 -20.04 45.38
C ASP A 7 14.21 -20.14 43.88
N THR A 8 15.08 -20.90 43.22
CA THR A 8 15.19 -21.17 41.79
C THR A 8 14.17 -22.22 41.34
N THR A 9 13.35 -21.92 40.31
CA THR A 9 12.93 -22.95 39.33
C THR A 9 12.65 -22.31 37.97
N MET A 10 13.59 -22.52 37.06
CA MET A 10 13.49 -22.20 35.64
C MET A 10 12.59 -23.25 34.96
N ILE A 11 11.34 -22.91 34.63
CA ILE A 11 10.48 -23.75 33.79
C ILE A 11 10.72 -23.36 32.33
N LYS A 12 11.51 -24.20 31.66
CA LYS A 12 11.89 -24.15 30.25
C LYS A 12 10.76 -24.77 29.41
N THR A 13 9.84 -23.96 28.89
CA THR A 13 8.80 -24.45 27.97
C THR A 13 9.37 -24.50 26.55
N PRO A 14 9.38 -25.67 25.88
CA PRO A 14 9.98 -25.81 24.55
C PRO A 14 9.09 -25.21 23.46
N LEU A 15 9.75 -24.46 22.56
CA LEU A 15 9.28 -24.09 21.23
C LEU A 15 8.79 -25.34 20.47
N LEU A 16 7.54 -25.30 19.99
CA LEU A 16 7.05 -26.18 18.93
C LEU A 16 6.73 -25.31 17.70
N PHE A 17 7.73 -25.20 16.82
CA PHE A 17 7.55 -24.79 15.43
C PHE A 17 6.90 -25.95 14.68
N LEU A 18 5.65 -25.78 14.24
CA LEU A 18 5.02 -26.66 13.24
C LEU A 18 4.92 -25.88 11.93
N ILE A 19 5.96 -26.06 11.10
CA ILE A 19 5.99 -25.60 9.71
C ILE A 19 5.41 -26.76 8.89
N ALA A 20 4.12 -26.72 8.56
CA ALA A 20 3.52 -27.65 7.62
C ALA A 20 3.65 -27.07 6.21
N SER A 21 4.79 -27.35 5.57
CA SER A 21 5.01 -27.11 4.15
C SER A 21 4.28 -28.19 3.34
N THR A 22 3.12 -27.89 2.78
CA THR A 22 2.53 -28.72 1.71
C THR A 22 2.94 -28.13 0.36
N LEU A 23 4.01 -28.70 -0.20
CA LEU A 23 4.33 -28.61 -1.62
C LEU A 23 3.33 -29.51 -2.36
N LEU A 24 2.32 -28.93 -3.01
CA LEU A 24 1.61 -29.59 -4.11
C LEU A 24 2.15 -29.03 -5.43
N ALA A 25 3.23 -29.63 -5.90
CA ALA A 25 3.61 -29.64 -7.31
C ALA A 25 3.62 -31.11 -7.74
N GLY A 26 2.74 -31.47 -8.67
CA GLY A 26 2.64 -32.85 -9.15
C GLY A 26 1.37 -33.11 -9.95
N CYS A 27 1.39 -32.73 -11.22
CA CYS A 27 0.74 -33.50 -12.29
C CYS A 27 1.63 -33.35 -13.52
N GLY A 28 2.69 -34.17 -13.52
CA GLY A 28 3.51 -34.48 -14.68
C GLY A 28 3.25 -35.94 -15.05
N ASP A 29 3.07 -36.14 -16.34
CA ASP A 29 2.88 -37.36 -17.12
C ASP A 29 3.20 -38.72 -16.48
N GLU A 30 2.23 -39.63 -16.56
CA GLU A 30 2.53 -41.04 -16.79
C GLU A 30 1.79 -41.53 -18.04
N SER A 31 2.62 -41.73 -19.07
CA SER A 31 2.35 -42.39 -20.33
C SER A 31 1.71 -43.77 -20.16
N SER A 32 0.55 -43.94 -20.79
CA SER A 32 0.03 -45.26 -21.19
C SER A 32 -0.40 -45.17 -22.66
N SER A 33 0.16 -46.01 -23.51
CA SER A 33 -0.26 -46.24 -24.89
C SER A 33 -0.07 -47.73 -25.20
N PRO A 34 -0.70 -48.32 -26.24
CA PRO A 34 -1.70 -47.78 -27.17
C PRO A 34 -2.86 -48.77 -27.48
N SER A 35 -4.01 -48.28 -27.94
CA SER A 35 -4.79 -48.95 -29.02
C SER A 35 -6.02 -48.13 -29.40
N GLY A 36 -6.00 -47.51 -30.56
CA GLY A 36 -7.15 -46.80 -31.11
C GLY A 36 -6.84 -46.27 -32.50
N SER A 37 -7.05 -47.11 -33.51
CA SER A 37 -7.02 -46.73 -34.92
C SER A 37 -8.13 -45.71 -35.19
N GLY A 38 -7.76 -44.45 -35.39
CA GLY A 38 -8.66 -43.36 -35.75
C GLY A 38 -7.94 -42.42 -36.69
N SER A 39 -8.31 -42.46 -37.98
CA SER A 39 -7.87 -41.51 -38.99
C SER A 39 -8.41 -40.12 -38.61
N GLY A 40 -7.55 -39.29 -38.02
CA GLY A 40 -7.86 -37.92 -37.63
C GLY A 40 -6.70 -37.02 -38.02
N SER A 41 -6.99 -36.03 -38.86
CA SER A 41 -6.02 -35.02 -39.29
C SER A 41 -5.23 -34.48 -38.10
N ALA A 42 -3.92 -34.71 -38.11
CA ALA A 42 -3.01 -34.16 -37.11
C ALA A 42 -3.06 -32.63 -37.18
N ILE A 43 -3.75 -32.01 -36.22
CA ILE A 43 -3.61 -30.59 -35.95
C ILE A 43 -2.22 -30.46 -35.33
N ASN A 44 -1.23 -30.05 -36.13
CA ASN A 44 0.07 -29.65 -35.59
C ASN A 44 -0.19 -28.51 -34.59
N PRO A 45 0.12 -28.66 -33.30
CA PRO A 45 0.13 -27.51 -32.40
C PRO A 45 1.20 -26.55 -32.92
N ALA A 46 0.79 -25.35 -33.28
CA ALA A 46 1.71 -24.30 -33.69
C ALA A 46 2.76 -24.14 -32.58
N SER A 47 4.04 -24.31 -32.94
CA SER A 47 5.16 -24.20 -32.01
C SER A 47 5.17 -22.79 -31.43
N THR A 48 4.90 -22.66 -30.13
CA THR A 48 5.08 -21.39 -29.43
C THR A 48 6.55 -20.99 -29.53
N PRO A 49 6.88 -19.79 -30.04
CA PRO A 49 8.26 -19.34 -30.09
C PRO A 49 8.83 -19.30 -28.66
N THR A 50 9.94 -19.99 -28.43
CA THR A 50 10.64 -20.01 -27.14
C THR A 50 11.49 -18.77 -26.90
N GLU A 51 11.80 -18.01 -27.95
CA GLU A 51 12.67 -16.84 -27.89
C GLU A 51 12.19 -15.75 -28.85
N PHE A 52 12.22 -14.50 -28.38
CA PHE A 52 11.99 -13.31 -29.18
C PHE A 52 13.34 -12.66 -29.50
N GLU A 53 13.84 -12.83 -30.72
CA GLU A 53 15.18 -12.37 -31.13
C GLU A 53 15.36 -10.84 -31.04
N ASN A 54 14.28 -10.06 -31.10
CA ASN A 54 14.34 -8.60 -31.13
C ASN A 54 13.31 -7.99 -30.18
N THR A 55 13.65 -7.89 -28.89
CA THR A 55 12.88 -7.05 -27.96
C THR A 55 13.41 -5.62 -28.03
N ILE A 56 12.71 -4.74 -28.75
CA ILE A 56 13.02 -3.32 -28.80
C ILE A 56 12.44 -2.67 -27.54
N ILE A 57 13.30 -2.39 -26.57
CA ILE A 57 12.94 -1.62 -25.38
C ILE A 57 13.13 -0.13 -25.74
N PRO A 58 12.07 0.69 -25.74
CA PRO A 58 12.23 2.12 -25.99
C PRO A 58 13.19 2.75 -24.98
N GLU A 59 13.96 3.74 -25.43
CA GLU A 59 14.80 4.52 -24.53
C GLU A 59 13.90 5.23 -23.49
N GLY A 60 14.21 5.06 -22.20
CA GLY A 60 13.38 5.57 -21.09
C GLY A 60 12.23 4.67 -20.64
N PHE A 61 12.12 3.44 -21.16
CA PHE A 61 11.14 2.46 -20.67
C PHE A 61 11.43 2.06 -19.21
N ASN A 62 10.50 2.37 -18.31
CA ASN A 62 10.60 1.99 -16.90
C ASN A 62 9.87 0.66 -16.66
N TRP A 63 10.63 -0.37 -16.30
CA TRP A 63 10.13 -1.69 -15.91
C TRP A 63 9.45 -1.71 -14.55
N GLU A 64 9.69 -0.70 -13.70
CA GLU A 64 9.11 -0.62 -12.38
C GLU A 64 7.61 -0.38 -12.50
N MET A 65 6.82 -1.36 -12.09
CA MET A 65 5.36 -1.27 -12.09
C MET A 65 4.82 -0.33 -11.01
N GLN A 66 5.70 0.16 -10.13
CA GLN A 66 5.39 0.99 -8.97
C GLN A 66 6.50 2.00 -8.71
N ASN A 67 6.13 3.15 -8.14
CA ASN A 67 7.05 4.16 -7.63
C ASN A 67 6.78 4.40 -6.14
N SER A 68 7.83 4.48 -5.34
CA SER A 68 7.76 4.72 -3.90
C SER A 68 8.39 6.06 -3.54
N GLN A 69 7.65 6.90 -2.83
CA GLN A 69 8.16 8.17 -2.30
C GLN A 69 7.77 8.37 -0.84
N ALA A 70 8.66 8.95 -0.05
CA ALA A 70 8.33 9.36 1.31
C ALA A 70 7.45 10.62 1.26
N VAL A 71 6.29 10.58 1.89
CA VAL A 71 5.33 11.69 1.94
C VAL A 71 4.96 11.96 3.40
N ASN A 72 5.04 13.22 3.81
CA ASN A 72 4.50 13.70 5.07
C ASN A 72 3.16 14.40 4.82
N PHE A 73 2.07 13.76 5.22
CA PHE A 73 0.75 14.34 5.18
C PHE A 73 0.53 15.23 6.40
N LYS A 74 0.21 16.52 6.20
CA LYS A 74 0.01 17.48 7.27
C LYS A 74 -1.40 18.03 7.25
N HIS A 75 -2.17 17.77 8.30
CA HIS A 75 -3.54 18.26 8.40
C HIS A 75 -3.55 19.77 8.69
N VAL A 76 -4.30 20.52 7.89
CA VAL A 76 -4.45 21.96 8.04
C VAL A 76 -5.91 22.35 7.92
N SER A 77 -6.25 23.45 8.56
CA SER A 77 -7.58 24.04 8.48
C SER A 77 -7.69 24.89 7.22
N ASN A 78 -8.74 24.68 6.43
CA ASN A 78 -9.09 25.56 5.31
C ASN A 78 -9.71 26.88 5.79
N ILE A 79 -10.30 26.90 6.99
CA ILE A 79 -11.07 28.03 7.52
C ILE A 79 -10.18 28.96 8.35
N THR A 80 -9.63 28.45 9.45
CA THR A 80 -8.68 29.18 10.30
C THR A 80 -7.32 29.26 9.63
N GLN A 81 -6.83 30.49 9.45
CA GLN A 81 -5.53 30.82 8.88
C GLN A 81 -4.82 31.86 9.75
N LEU A 82 -3.50 31.82 9.81
CA LEU A 82 -2.65 32.82 10.45
C LEU A 82 -1.79 33.48 9.37
N ASN A 83 -1.93 34.80 9.18
CA ASN A 83 -1.24 35.56 8.14
C ASN A 83 -1.40 34.95 6.73
N GLY A 84 -2.60 34.47 6.39
CA GLY A 84 -2.91 33.82 5.11
C GLY A 84 -2.36 32.40 4.96
N THR A 85 -1.75 31.83 5.99
CA THR A 85 -1.28 30.44 6.01
C THR A 85 -2.28 29.56 6.77
N PRO A 86 -2.76 28.44 6.17
CA PRO A 86 -3.59 27.45 6.85
C PRO A 86 -2.97 27.00 8.19
N LEU A 87 -3.75 27.08 9.27
CA LEU A 87 -3.27 26.66 10.59
C LEU A 87 -3.26 25.12 10.69
N SER A 88 -2.24 24.55 11.32
CA SER A 88 -2.13 23.10 11.47
C SER A 88 -3.17 22.58 12.46
N ILE A 89 -3.82 21.48 12.11
CA ILE A 89 -4.78 20.80 12.99
C ILE A 89 -4.01 19.74 13.78
N ALA A 90 -3.71 20.04 15.05
CA ALA A 90 -2.95 19.14 15.92
C ALA A 90 -3.82 17.98 16.45
N GLY A 91 -3.32 16.75 16.33
CA GLY A 91 -3.96 15.57 16.90
C GLY A 91 -3.63 14.27 16.19
N LYS A 92 -3.89 13.16 16.86
CA LYS A 92 -3.75 11.82 16.28
C LYS A 92 -5.04 11.44 15.58
N TYR A 93 -4.98 11.27 14.27
CA TYR A 93 -6.11 10.95 13.41
C TYR A 93 -5.84 9.67 12.65
N TYR A 94 -6.89 8.87 12.49
CA TYR A 94 -6.84 7.70 11.63
C TYR A 94 -7.03 8.14 10.18
N VAL A 95 -6.07 7.76 9.32
CA VAL A 95 -5.96 8.16 7.93
C VAL A 95 -6.07 6.93 7.04
N GLU A 96 -6.97 6.98 6.06
CA GLU A 96 -7.18 5.95 5.05
C GLU A 96 -6.80 6.50 3.68
N ILE A 97 -5.97 5.76 2.94
CA ILE A 97 -5.48 6.18 1.63
C ILE A 97 -5.96 5.16 0.60
N TYR A 98 -6.71 5.65 -0.37
CA TYR A 98 -7.31 4.89 -1.47
C TYR A 98 -6.61 5.23 -2.77
N SER A 99 -6.54 4.28 -3.70
CA SER A 99 -6.00 4.54 -5.03
C SER A 99 -7.07 5.07 -5.96
N ILE A 100 -6.64 5.81 -6.97
CA ILE A 100 -7.47 6.29 -8.07
C ILE A 100 -6.90 5.71 -9.36
N ASP A 101 -7.70 4.94 -10.09
CA ASP A 101 -7.30 4.37 -11.37
C ASP A 101 -7.32 5.40 -12.51
N GLU A 102 -6.87 4.98 -13.70
CA GLU A 102 -6.86 5.79 -14.92
C GLU A 102 -8.24 6.36 -15.31
N ASN A 103 -9.33 5.69 -14.90
CA ASN A 103 -10.71 6.07 -15.16
C ASN A 103 -11.30 6.97 -14.06
N ASN A 104 -10.48 7.49 -13.14
CA ASN A 104 -10.86 8.27 -11.95
C ASN A 104 -11.74 7.50 -10.94
N LYS A 105 -11.74 6.17 -10.97
CA LYS A 105 -12.47 5.38 -9.98
C LYS A 105 -11.61 5.18 -8.75
N THR A 106 -12.17 5.51 -7.59
CA THR A 106 -11.53 5.24 -6.30
C THR A 106 -11.67 3.77 -5.94
N SER A 107 -10.61 3.16 -5.41
CA SER A 107 -10.65 1.78 -4.90
C SER A 107 -11.70 1.60 -3.81
N ALA A 108 -12.30 0.41 -3.72
CA ALA A 108 -13.30 0.10 -2.70
C ALA A 108 -12.69 -0.01 -1.28
N ALA A 109 -11.42 -0.43 -1.20
CA ALA A 109 -10.67 -0.54 0.05
C ALA A 109 -9.44 0.37 0.00
N PRO A 110 -9.01 0.92 1.16
CA PRO A 110 -7.76 1.67 1.22
C PRO A 110 -6.59 0.69 1.08
N PHE A 111 -5.59 1.08 0.29
CA PHE A 111 -4.37 0.29 0.14
C PHE A 111 -3.36 0.59 1.26
N LEU A 112 -3.50 1.73 1.94
CA LEU A 112 -2.68 2.12 3.06
C LEU A 112 -3.53 2.78 4.15
N LYS A 113 -3.22 2.43 5.40
CA LYS A 113 -3.85 2.97 6.61
C LYS A 113 -2.75 3.40 7.57
N THR A 114 -2.92 4.55 8.21
CA THR A 114 -1.93 5.07 9.17
C THR A 114 -2.61 5.93 10.23
N ILE A 115 -1.83 6.35 11.23
CA ILE A 115 -2.27 7.26 12.28
C ILE A 115 -1.31 8.45 12.32
N SER A 116 -1.83 9.68 12.34
CA SER A 116 -0.98 10.86 12.50
C SER A 116 -0.41 10.99 13.92
N ASN A 117 0.68 11.73 14.05
CA ASN A 117 1.28 12.09 15.33
C ASN A 117 0.49 13.21 16.03
N ILE A 118 0.97 13.66 17.19
CA ILE A 118 0.31 14.73 17.97
C ILE A 118 0.25 16.09 17.25
N HIS A 119 1.05 16.29 16.21
CA HIS A 119 1.07 17.52 15.41
C HIS A 119 0.13 17.45 14.20
N GLY A 120 -0.64 16.36 14.05
CA GLY A 120 -1.50 16.17 12.88
C GLY A 120 -0.73 15.74 11.64
N GLU A 121 0.48 15.21 11.79
CA GLU A 121 1.35 14.80 10.67
C GLU A 121 1.46 13.28 10.56
N ALA A 122 1.39 12.75 9.35
CA ALA A 122 1.55 11.32 9.06
C ALA A 122 2.58 11.11 7.95
N SER A 123 3.78 10.66 8.34
CA SER A 123 4.83 10.30 7.41
C SER A 123 4.69 8.85 6.97
N VAL A 124 4.64 8.61 5.66
CA VAL A 124 4.49 7.27 5.07
C VAL A 124 5.41 7.08 3.87
N LEU A 125 5.78 5.84 3.59
CA LEU A 125 6.33 5.45 2.30
C LEU A 125 5.16 5.12 1.37
N LEU A 126 4.85 6.05 0.46
CA LEU A 126 3.75 5.92 -0.48
C LEU A 126 4.23 5.17 -1.73
N THR A 127 3.88 3.89 -1.82
CA THR A 127 4.11 3.07 -3.02
C THR A 127 2.87 3.07 -3.91
N MET A 128 2.97 3.67 -5.07
CA MET A 128 1.87 3.78 -6.05
C MET A 128 2.19 2.99 -7.30
N LEU A 129 1.20 2.28 -7.85
CA LEU A 129 1.34 1.66 -9.17
C LEU A 129 1.43 2.73 -10.26
N ASN A 130 2.16 2.46 -11.33
CA ASN A 130 2.31 3.40 -12.45
C ASN A 130 0.98 3.68 -13.16
N SER A 131 0.09 2.69 -13.21
CA SER A 131 -1.26 2.81 -13.77
C SER A 131 -2.21 3.67 -12.93
N TRP A 132 -1.88 3.97 -11.67
CA TRP A 132 -2.72 4.84 -10.86
C TRP A 132 -2.55 6.29 -11.28
N LYS A 133 -3.69 6.98 -11.37
CA LYS A 133 -3.76 8.42 -11.63
C LYS A 133 -3.49 9.25 -10.37
N GLY A 134 -3.75 8.70 -9.19
CA GLY A 134 -3.53 9.39 -7.93
C GLY A 134 -4.05 8.63 -6.72
N ILE A 135 -4.27 9.36 -5.64
CA ILE A 135 -4.79 8.85 -4.38
C ILE A 135 -5.92 9.74 -3.83
N LYS A 136 -6.76 9.14 -3.00
CA LYS A 136 -7.73 9.85 -2.16
C LYS A 136 -7.40 9.58 -0.70
N VAL A 137 -7.10 10.64 0.04
CA VAL A 137 -6.78 10.57 1.47
C VAL A 137 -8.02 10.98 2.25
N LYS A 138 -8.49 10.08 3.10
CA LYS A 138 -9.65 10.28 3.96
C LYS A 138 -9.20 10.26 5.42
N THR A 139 -9.49 11.33 6.14
CA THR A 139 -9.21 11.44 7.57
C THR A 139 -10.48 11.79 8.30
N ARG A 140 -10.68 11.20 9.48
CA ARG A 140 -11.70 11.65 10.41
C ARG A 140 -11.06 12.54 11.48
N ILE A 141 -11.51 13.79 11.55
CA ILE A 141 -11.09 14.78 12.55
C ILE A 141 -12.36 15.16 13.32
N ASN A 142 -12.42 14.75 14.59
CA ASN A 142 -13.65 14.82 15.40
C ASN A 142 -14.83 14.15 14.66
N ASP A 143 -15.93 14.89 14.45
CA ASP A 143 -17.13 14.41 13.74
C ASP A 143 -17.09 14.67 12.22
N LEU A 144 -16.00 15.26 11.72
CA LEU A 144 -15.85 15.63 10.31
C LEU A 144 -14.99 14.61 9.55
N VAL A 145 -15.41 14.33 8.32
CA VAL A 145 -14.66 13.49 7.37
C VAL A 145 -14.05 14.38 6.30
N CYS A 146 -12.74 14.55 6.35
CA CYS A 146 -11.97 15.34 5.41
C CYS A 146 -11.50 14.42 4.28
N ILE A 147 -11.76 14.79 3.02
CA ILE A 147 -11.36 14.00 1.85
C ILE A 147 -10.52 14.88 0.93
N ASN A 148 -9.27 14.48 0.71
CA ASN A 148 -8.33 15.18 -0.16
C ASN A 148 -8.00 14.26 -1.35
N THR A 149 -8.21 14.76 -2.57
CA THR A 149 -7.85 14.04 -3.80
C THR A 149 -6.55 14.61 -4.34
N LEU A 150 -5.56 13.74 -4.59
CA LEU A 150 -4.22 14.12 -4.99
C LEU A 150 -3.84 13.32 -6.23
N TYR A 151 -3.59 14.01 -7.35
CA TYR A 151 -3.08 13.35 -8.55
C TYR A 151 -1.58 13.12 -8.43
N LYS A 152 -1.05 12.08 -9.08
CA LYS A 152 0.34 11.61 -8.91
C LYS A 152 1.35 12.75 -9.06
N GLU A 153 1.14 13.61 -10.05
CA GLU A 153 1.96 14.78 -10.38
C GLU A 153 1.89 15.92 -9.34
N GLN A 154 0.93 15.90 -8.43
CA GLN A 154 0.73 16.92 -7.40
C GLN A 154 1.29 16.49 -6.03
N ILE A 155 1.65 15.21 -5.85
CA ILE A 155 2.06 14.69 -4.56
C ILE A 155 3.49 15.15 -4.24
N ALA A 156 3.59 16.18 -3.41
CA ALA A 156 4.85 16.67 -2.88
C ALA A 156 5.34 15.85 -1.67
N ALA A 157 6.62 16.03 -1.31
CA ALA A 157 7.20 15.41 -0.12
C ALA A 157 6.47 15.79 1.18
N THR A 158 5.96 17.03 1.26
CA THR A 158 5.03 17.46 2.30
C THR A 158 3.73 17.87 1.65
N GLN A 159 2.66 17.14 1.97
CA GLN A 159 1.35 17.34 1.37
C GLN A 159 0.38 17.87 2.43
N LEU A 160 -0.13 19.08 2.21
CA LEU A 160 -1.17 19.64 3.05
C LEU A 160 -2.50 18.92 2.77
N LEU A 161 -3.15 18.46 3.83
CA LEU A 161 -4.48 17.86 3.82
C LEU A 161 -5.46 18.84 4.45
N GLY A 162 -6.24 19.50 3.62
CA GLY A 162 -7.22 20.49 4.05
C GLY A 162 -8.41 19.84 4.75
N CYS A 163 -8.91 20.50 5.80
CA CYS A 163 -10.18 20.20 6.40
C CYS A 163 -10.90 21.47 6.87
N ASP A 164 -12.22 21.47 6.80
CA ASP A 164 -13.07 22.62 7.15
C ASP A 164 -13.35 22.63 8.66
N VAL A 165 -12.29 22.83 9.44
CA VAL A 165 -12.34 22.90 10.92
C VAL A 165 -12.07 24.33 11.36
N VAL A 166 -12.87 24.85 12.29
CA VAL A 166 -12.57 26.10 12.99
C VAL A 166 -11.68 25.78 14.19
N LEU A 167 -10.47 26.33 14.19
CA LEU A 167 -9.55 26.25 15.33
C LEU A 167 -9.65 27.55 16.14
N GLU A 168 -9.83 27.39 17.46
CA GLU A 168 -9.69 28.50 18.39
C GLU A 168 -8.20 28.84 18.52
N LEU A 169 -7.83 30.05 18.11
CA LEU A 169 -6.52 30.61 18.44
C LEU A 169 -6.58 31.00 19.92
N GLU A 170 -6.36 30.05 20.83
CA GLU A 170 -5.98 30.43 22.18
C GLU A 170 -4.73 31.31 22.06
N SER A 171 -4.80 32.50 22.65
CA SER A 171 -3.80 33.57 22.53
C SER A 171 -2.39 33.03 22.74
N LEU A 172 -1.63 32.91 21.64
CA LEU A 172 -0.19 32.66 21.61
C LEU A 172 0.58 33.73 22.40
#